data_AF-A0AAV0CPI2-F1
#
_entry.id   AF-A0AAV0CPI2-F1
#
_cell.length_a   1.000
_cell.length_b   1.000
_cell.length_c   1.000
_cell.angle_alpha   90.00
_cell.angle_beta   90.00
_cell.angle_gamma   90.00
#
_symmetry.space_group_name_H-M   'P 1'
#
loop_
_entity.id
_entity.type
_entity.pdbx_description
1 polymer ?
#
loop_
_entity_poly.entity_id
_entity_poly.type
_entity_poly.pdbx_seq_one_letter_code
_entity_poly.pdbx_strand_id
1 'polypeptide(L)'
;MQIVPVQTNGALPKFLHSRRLKNAVKRDENSPKIFSGLSNPNLSQEIAWYMGLDLGKIHIKKFADGEIYVQLQESVRGSDVYLVQSTCPPVDENLMELLIMIDACRRASAKKITPVIPYFGYARADRKAILF
;
A
#
# COMPACT_ATOMS: atom_id res chain seq x y z
N MET A 1 -25.76 -9.87 11.91
CA MET A 1 -24.33 -9.53 11.70
C MET A 1 -24.04 -9.80 10.23
N GLN A 2 -24.20 -8.79 9.37
CA GLN A 2 -24.11 -8.97 7.91
C GLN A 2 -22.65 -9.14 7.49
N ILE A 3 -22.37 -10.35 7.03
CA ILE A 3 -21.24 -10.75 6.20
C ILE A 3 -21.12 -9.78 5.01
N VAL A 4 -20.02 -9.03 4.96
CA VAL A 4 -19.66 -8.21 3.79
C VAL A 4 -19.31 -9.17 2.65
N PRO A 5 -19.89 -9.03 1.45
CA PRO A 5 -19.69 -10.01 0.39
C PRO A 5 -18.29 -9.84 -0.21
N VAL A 6 -17.55 -10.96 -0.21
CA VAL A 6 -16.40 -11.19 -1.10
C VAL A 6 -16.91 -11.10 -2.53
N GLN A 7 -16.75 -9.96 -3.20
CA GLN A 7 -17.01 -9.85 -4.64
C GLN A 7 -15.81 -10.33 -5.43
N THR A 8 -15.76 -11.64 -5.64
CA THR A 8 -15.26 -12.22 -6.88
C THR A 8 -16.08 -11.68 -8.05
N ASN A 9 -15.40 -11.27 -9.12
CA ASN A 9 -15.88 -10.71 -10.40
C ASN A 9 -15.79 -9.19 -10.47
N GLY A 10 -14.94 -8.70 -11.39
CA GLY A 10 -14.63 -7.30 -11.69
C GLY A 10 -15.81 -6.43 -12.13
N ALA A 11 -16.84 -6.35 -11.31
CA ALA A 11 -17.97 -5.46 -11.47
C ALA A 11 -17.93 -4.40 -10.36
N LEU A 12 -17.83 -3.13 -10.79
CA LEU A 12 -17.98 -1.93 -9.96
C LEU A 12 -19.24 -2.01 -9.09
N PRO A 13 -19.14 -1.81 -7.77
CA PRO A 13 -20.31 -1.68 -6.93
C PRO A 13 -21.22 -0.56 -7.43
N LYS A 14 -22.52 -0.85 -7.53
CA LYS A 14 -23.53 0.03 -8.14
C LYS A 14 -23.62 1.43 -7.50
N PHE A 15 -23.11 1.60 -6.28
CA PHE A 15 -23.04 2.89 -5.58
C PHE A 15 -21.98 3.86 -6.15
N LEU A 16 -21.00 3.39 -6.91
CA LEU A 16 -20.02 4.23 -7.60
C LEU A 16 -20.54 4.80 -8.94
N HIS A 17 -21.72 4.38 -9.39
CA HIS A 17 -22.13 4.53 -10.80
C HIS A 17 -22.68 5.91 -11.20
N SER A 18 -22.98 6.83 -10.28
CA SER A 18 -23.86 7.97 -10.64
C SER A 18 -23.29 9.39 -10.56
N ARG A 19 -22.31 9.72 -9.70
CA ARG A 19 -21.96 11.15 -9.47
C ARG A 19 -20.50 11.57 -9.57
N ARG A 20 -19.51 10.66 -9.65
CA ARG A 20 -18.08 11.05 -9.74
C ARG A 20 -17.42 10.81 -11.10
N LEU A 21 -17.99 9.98 -11.97
CA LEU A 21 -17.38 9.64 -13.27
C LEU A 21 -17.31 10.81 -14.27
N LYS A 22 -17.99 11.94 -14.02
CA LYS A 22 -17.94 13.12 -14.91
C LYS A 22 -16.71 14.02 -14.72
N ASN A 23 -15.91 13.83 -13.67
CA ASN A 23 -14.65 14.59 -13.48
C ASN A 23 -13.40 13.81 -13.90
N ALA A 24 -13.55 12.66 -14.57
CA ALA A 24 -12.47 11.71 -14.84
C ALA A 24 -11.45 12.11 -15.91
N VAL A 25 -11.44 13.36 -16.41
CA VAL A 25 -10.55 13.80 -17.52
C VAL A 25 -9.71 15.02 -17.17
N LYS A 26 -9.17 15.06 -15.95
CA LYS A 26 -7.94 15.79 -15.64
C LYS A 26 -7.23 15.08 -14.49
N ARG A 27 -6.42 14.08 -14.82
CA ARG A 27 -5.47 13.54 -13.84
C ARG A 27 -4.43 14.64 -13.63
N ASP A 28 -4.55 15.38 -12.54
CA ASP A 28 -3.48 16.27 -12.09
C ASP A 28 -2.18 15.44 -11.97
N GLU A 29 -1.05 16.03 -12.38
CA GLU A 29 0.29 15.46 -12.15
C GLU A 29 0.55 15.14 -10.66
N ASN A 30 -0.26 15.73 -9.78
CA ASN A 30 -0.22 15.59 -8.33
C ASN A 30 -1.20 14.54 -7.74
N SER A 31 -1.83 13.71 -8.59
CA SER A 31 -2.70 12.66 -8.06
C SER A 31 -1.93 11.69 -7.14
N PRO A 32 -2.52 11.31 -5.99
CA PRO A 32 -1.84 10.45 -5.03
C PRO A 32 -1.62 9.05 -5.61
N LYS A 33 -0.47 8.46 -5.31
CA LYS A 33 -0.08 7.12 -5.79
C LYS A 33 -0.12 6.14 -4.63
N ILE A 34 -0.73 4.99 -4.85
CA ILE A 34 -0.86 3.94 -3.84
C ILE A 34 -0.06 2.73 -4.31
N PHE A 35 0.86 2.23 -3.50
CA PHE A 35 1.58 0.99 -3.76
C PHE A 35 1.26 -0.02 -2.67
N SER A 36 1.27 -1.30 -3.03
CA SER A 36 1.14 -2.41 -2.10
C SER A 36 2.46 -3.11 -1.90
N GLY A 37 2.75 -3.53 -0.66
CA GLY A 37 3.70 -4.61 -0.43
C GLY A 37 3.06 -5.99 -0.59
N LEU A 38 3.81 -7.04 -0.24
CA LEU A 38 3.44 -8.45 -0.33
C LEU A 38 2.49 -8.93 0.77
N SER A 39 2.36 -8.19 1.88
CA SER A 39 1.60 -8.66 3.05
C SER A 39 0.11 -8.90 2.76
N ASN A 40 -0.55 -7.95 2.09
CA ASN A 40 -1.97 -8.05 1.74
C ASN A 40 -2.32 -7.19 0.50
N PRO A 41 -2.04 -7.67 -0.71
CA PRO A 41 -2.35 -6.95 -1.94
C PRO A 41 -3.86 -6.75 -2.18
N ASN A 42 -4.69 -7.68 -1.68
CA ASN A 42 -6.14 -7.58 -1.85
C ASN A 42 -6.71 -6.36 -1.12
N LEU A 43 -6.27 -6.13 0.13
CA LEU A 43 -6.68 -4.95 0.89
C LEU A 43 -6.23 -3.65 0.21
N SER A 44 -4.99 -3.61 -0.30
CA SER A 44 -4.48 -2.45 -1.03
C SER A 44 -5.30 -2.16 -2.28
N GLN A 45 -5.72 -3.20 -3.01
CA GLN A 45 -6.57 -3.08 -4.19
C GLN A 45 -7.96 -2.53 -3.84
N GLU A 46 -8.57 -2.99 -2.75
CA GLU A 46 -9.85 -2.47 -2.27
C GLU A 46 -9.77 -1.00 -1.86
N ILE A 47 -8.69 -0.60 -1.18
CA ILE A 47 -8.43 0.80 -0.81
C ILE A 47 -8.31 1.67 -2.06
N ALA A 48 -7.50 1.24 -3.04
CA ALA A 48 -7.32 1.97 -4.30
C ALA A 48 -8.66 2.13 -5.04
N TRP A 49 -9.44 1.05 -5.11
CA TRP A 49 -10.76 1.05 -5.73
C TRP A 49 -11.72 2.03 -5.04
N TYR A 50 -11.78 2.03 -3.71
CA TYR A 50 -12.63 2.96 -2.96
C TYR A 50 -12.26 4.42 -3.19
N MET A 51 -10.97 4.70 -3.43
CA MET A 51 -10.48 6.03 -3.79
C MET A 51 -10.67 6.38 -5.27
N GLY A 52 -11.09 5.43 -6.12
CA GLY A 52 -11.18 5.59 -7.57
C GLY A 52 -9.82 5.71 -8.26
N LEU A 53 -8.79 5.08 -7.66
CA LEU A 53 -7.43 5.05 -8.15
C LEU A 53 -7.04 3.62 -8.54
N ASP A 54 -6.05 3.50 -9.40
CA ASP A 54 -5.42 2.23 -9.72
C ASP A 54 -4.23 1.99 -8.78
N LEU A 55 -3.94 0.73 -8.48
CA LEU A 55 -2.76 0.37 -7.71
C LEU A 55 -1.50 0.61 -8.56
N GLY A 56 -0.52 1.26 -7.95
CA GLY A 56 0.75 1.57 -8.60
C GLY A 56 1.57 0.33 -8.90
N LYS A 57 2.35 0.37 -9.98
CA LYS A 57 3.17 -0.74 -10.44
C LYS A 57 4.48 -0.77 -9.66
N ILE A 58 4.65 -1.82 -8.87
CA ILE A 58 5.86 -2.10 -8.10
C ILE A 58 6.29 -3.54 -8.34
N HIS A 59 7.58 -3.75 -8.52
CA HIS A 59 8.18 -5.07 -8.59
C HIS A 59 8.92 -5.35 -7.29
N ILE A 60 8.48 -6.38 -6.60
CA ILE A 60 9.10 -6.87 -5.36
C ILE A 60 9.60 -8.28 -5.62
N LYS A 61 10.86 -8.54 -5.31
CA LYS A 61 11.50 -9.85 -5.49
C LYS A 61 12.33 -10.19 -4.27
N LYS A 62 12.27 -11.45 -3.84
CA LYS A 62 13.17 -12.00 -2.82
C LYS A 62 14.29 -12.77 -3.50
N PHE A 63 15.53 -12.49 -3.12
CA PHE A 63 16.71 -13.22 -3.60
C PHE A 63 16.92 -14.51 -2.80
N ALA A 64 17.83 -15.36 -3.27
CA ALA A 64 18.09 -16.67 -2.67
C ALA A 64 18.74 -16.59 -1.27
N ASP A 65 19.42 -15.49 -0.99
CA ASP A 65 20.01 -15.14 0.31
C ASP A 65 18.99 -14.53 1.30
N GLY A 66 17.76 -14.28 0.85
CA GLY A 66 16.70 -13.66 1.65
C GLY A 66 16.63 -12.14 1.56
N GLU A 67 17.50 -11.49 0.77
CA GLU A 67 17.43 -10.05 0.53
C GLU A 67 16.17 -9.69 -0.28
N ILE A 68 15.62 -8.50 0.01
CA ILE A 68 14.41 -8.00 -0.65
C ILE A 68 14.81 -6.90 -1.64
N TYR A 69 14.43 -7.08 -2.89
CA TYR A 69 14.57 -6.12 -3.96
C TYR A 69 13.23 -5.46 -4.25
N VAL A 70 13.23 -4.13 -4.31
CA VAL A 70 12.06 -3.33 -4.65
C VAL A 70 12.40 -2.37 -5.78
N GLN A 71 11.57 -2.35 -6.82
CA GLN A 71 11.68 -1.44 -7.94
C GLN A 71 10.31 -0.83 -8.28
N LEU A 72 10.23 0.49 -8.25
CA LEU A 72 9.05 1.23 -8.74
C LEU A 72 9.06 1.18 -10.27
N GLN A 73 7.98 0.72 -10.90
CA GLN A 73 7.85 0.62 -12.35
C GLN A 73 7.16 1.85 -12.97
N GLU A 74 6.97 2.90 -12.17
CA GLU A 74 6.42 4.18 -12.60
C GLU A 74 7.09 5.34 -11.86
N SER A 75 7.06 6.53 -12.47
CA SER A 75 7.62 7.73 -11.83
C SER A 75 6.76 8.17 -10.65
N VAL A 76 7.37 8.38 -9.48
CA VAL A 76 6.72 8.93 -8.27
C VAL A 76 7.21 10.33 -7.92
N ARG A 77 7.99 10.95 -8.81
CA ARG A 77 8.62 12.26 -8.57
C ARG A 77 7.56 13.33 -8.33
N GLY A 78 7.68 14.03 -7.21
CA GLY A 78 6.77 15.12 -6.85
C GLY A 78 5.36 14.68 -6.40
N SER A 79 5.03 13.39 -6.49
CA SER A 79 3.73 12.87 -6.08
C SER A 79 3.67 12.55 -4.58
N ASP A 80 2.45 12.56 -4.03
CA ASP A 80 2.17 12.03 -2.70
C ASP A 80 1.99 10.51 -2.79
N VAL A 81 2.83 9.76 -2.10
CA VAL A 81 2.88 8.29 -2.15
C VAL A 81 2.33 7.69 -0.85
N TYR A 82 1.46 6.71 -1.01
CA TYR A 82 0.88 5.90 0.07
C TYR A 82 1.36 4.46 -0.10
N LEU A 83 2.02 3.93 0.92
CA LEU A 83 2.54 2.55 0.93
C LEU A 83 1.68 1.72 1.86
N VAL A 84 0.87 0.82 1.30
CA VAL A 84 0.03 -0.07 2.09
C VAL A 84 0.81 -1.36 2.34
N GLN A 85 1.21 -1.55 3.60
CA GLN A 85 1.92 -2.75 4.03
C GLN A 85 1.65 -3.02 5.50
N SER A 86 1.16 -4.22 5.80
CA SER A 86 1.03 -4.71 7.18
C SER A 86 2.31 -5.40 7.62
N THR A 87 2.67 -5.27 8.89
CA THR A 87 3.80 -6.00 9.50
C THR A 87 3.29 -7.25 10.21
N CYS A 88 2.50 -8.07 9.49
CA CYS A 88 2.04 -9.38 9.95
C CYS A 88 3.12 -10.45 9.79
N PRO A 89 2.99 -11.67 10.38
CA PRO A 89 3.97 -12.73 10.21
C PRO A 89 4.16 -13.13 8.73
N PRO A 90 5.40 -13.20 8.20
CA PRO A 90 6.69 -12.94 8.86
C PRO A 90 6.96 -11.44 9.10
N VAL A 91 7.04 -11.05 10.39
CA VAL A 91 7.01 -9.64 10.80
C VAL A 91 8.22 -8.87 10.30
N ASP A 92 9.42 -9.45 10.46
CA ASP A 92 10.68 -8.79 10.12
C ASP A 92 10.84 -8.60 8.61
N GLU A 93 10.44 -9.60 7.81
CA GLU A 93 10.49 -9.50 6.35
C GLU A 93 9.54 -8.43 5.84
N ASN A 94 8.30 -8.40 6.35
CA ASN A 94 7.31 -7.40 5.96
C ASN A 94 7.69 -5.98 6.40
N LEU A 95 8.34 -5.85 7.56
CA LEU A 95 8.90 -4.58 8.05
C LEU A 95 10.06 -4.13 7.17
N MET A 96 11.02 -5.01 6.87
CA MET A 96 12.15 -4.71 6.01
C MET A 96 11.70 -4.33 4.59
N GLU A 97 10.73 -5.04 4.04
CA GLU A 97 10.10 -4.70 2.75
C GLU A 97 9.55 -3.26 2.76
N LEU A 98 8.78 -2.89 3.78
CA LEU A 98 8.24 -1.54 3.93
C LEU A 98 9.35 -0.49 3.94
N LEU A 99 10.42 -0.72 4.72
CA LEU A 99 11.55 0.20 4.82
C LEU A 99 12.27 0.37 3.48
N ILE A 100 12.45 -0.72 2.72
CA ILE A 100 13.07 -0.68 1.39
C ILE A 100 12.16 0.04 0.38
N MET A 101 10.84 -0.17 0.45
CA MET A 101 9.87 0.59 -0.36
C MET A 101 9.94 2.09 -0.07
N ILE A 102 9.98 2.48 1.21
CA ILE A 102 10.12 3.89 1.62
C ILE A 102 11.42 4.48 1.05
N ASP A 103 12.53 3.76 1.16
CA ASP A 103 13.81 4.21 0.63
C ASP A 103 13.80 4.35 -0.91
N ALA A 104 13.18 3.41 -1.62
CA ALA A 104 12.99 3.50 -3.07
C ALA A 104 12.18 4.74 -3.46
N CYS A 105 11.08 5.04 -2.77
CA CYS A 105 10.26 6.24 -2.99
C CYS A 105 11.04 7.52 -2.69
N ARG A 106 11.85 7.54 -1.63
CA ARG A 106 12.69 8.68 -1.25
C ARG A 106 13.73 8.97 -2.34
N ARG A 107 14.44 7.95 -2.82
CA ARG A 107 15.41 8.08 -3.92
C ARG A 107 14.77 8.51 -5.24
N ALA A 108 13.52 8.12 -5.47
CA ALA A 108 12.73 8.54 -6.63
C ALA A 108 12.13 9.97 -6.50
N SER A 109 12.49 10.72 -5.45
CA SER A 109 12.05 12.10 -5.20
C SER A 109 10.53 12.25 -5.03
N ALA A 110 9.90 11.30 -4.34
CA ALA A 110 8.52 11.47 -3.88
C ALA A 110 8.39 12.69 -2.97
N LYS A 111 7.30 13.45 -3.08
CA LYS A 111 7.05 14.65 -2.28
C LYS A 111 6.71 14.31 -0.84
N LYS A 112 5.85 13.31 -0.66
CA LYS A 112 5.40 12.80 0.64
C LYS A 112 5.32 11.29 0.57
N ILE A 113 5.77 10.62 1.62
CA ILE A 113 5.69 9.16 1.74
C ILE A 113 4.90 8.85 3.00
N THR A 114 3.72 8.25 2.85
CA THR A 114 2.81 7.92 3.95
C THR A 114 2.68 6.40 4.03
N PRO A 115 3.33 5.74 5.01
CA PRO A 115 3.10 4.33 5.26
C PRO A 115 1.73 4.15 5.91
N VAL A 116 0.91 3.28 5.32
CA VAL A 116 -0.37 2.82 5.85
C VAL A 116 -0.14 1.41 6.36
N ILE A 117 -0.16 1.23 7.68
CA ILE A 117 0.14 -0.05 8.34
C ILE A 117 -1.13 -0.54 9.05
N PRO A 118 -2.01 -1.32 8.38
CA PRO A 118 -3.26 -1.80 8.96
C PRO A 118 -3.05 -2.64 10.22
N TYR A 119 -2.01 -3.49 10.22
CA TYR A 119 -1.58 -4.25 11.37
C TYR A 119 -0.13 -3.91 11.70
N PHE A 120 0.08 -3.31 12.88
CA PHE A 120 1.39 -2.94 13.38
C PHE A 120 1.95 -4.05 14.29
N GLY A 121 2.80 -4.90 13.72
CA GLY A 121 3.69 -5.80 14.46
C GLY A 121 4.57 -5.04 15.45
N TYR A 122 5.13 -5.74 16.45
CA TYR A 122 5.87 -5.16 17.57
C TYR A 122 5.10 -4.18 18.48
N ALA A 123 3.82 -3.90 18.23
CA ALA A 123 2.99 -3.03 19.08
C ALA A 123 2.96 -3.42 20.57
N ARG A 124 3.23 -4.69 20.90
CA ARG A 124 3.23 -5.19 22.28
C ARG A 124 4.54 -4.96 23.03
N ALA A 125 5.64 -4.64 22.33
CA ALA A 125 6.97 -4.45 22.90
C ALA A 125 7.16 -3.08 23.59
N ASP A 126 6.16 -2.18 23.48
CA ASP A 126 6.16 -0.86 24.12
C ASP A 126 6.08 -0.94 25.66
N ARG A 127 5.68 -2.09 26.22
CA ARG A 127 5.60 -2.27 27.67
C ARG A 127 6.96 -2.66 28.25
N LYS A 128 7.54 -1.74 29.04
CA LYS A 128 8.60 -2.08 30.00
C LYS A 128 8.06 -3.18 30.91
N ALA A 129 8.66 -4.38 30.86
CA ALA A 129 8.38 -5.39 31.87
C ALA A 129 8.84 -4.81 33.22
N ILE A 130 7.89 -4.49 34.09
CA ILE A 130 8.19 -4.35 35.51
C ILE A 130 8.45 -5.80 35.97
N LEU A 131 9.72 -6.20 35.91
CA LEU A 131 10.16 -7.42 36.58
C LEU A 131 10.00 -7.15 38.08
N PHE A 132 9.07 -7.87 38.71
CA PHE A 132 9.06 -8.11 40.15
C PHE A 132 9.93 -9.32 40.45
#